data_AF-A0A7K2L4B4-F1
#
_entry.id   AF-A0A7K2L4B4-F1
#
_cell.length_a   1.000
_cell.length_b   1.000
_cell.length_c   1.000
_cell.angle_alpha   90.00
_cell.angle_beta   90.00
_cell.angle_gamma   90.00
#
_symmetry.space_group_name_H-M   'P 1'
#
loop_
_entity.id
_entity.type
_entity.pdbx_description
1 polymer ?
#
loop_
_entity_poly.entity_id
_entity_poly.type
_entity_poly.pdbx_seq_one_letter_code
_entity_poly.pdbx_strand_id
1 'polypeptide(L)'
;RADEAVKLLTDAAHGFAELGLRVEEGRVHLTRGRVERRRRRRATARKSWETALEVFAGVQARPWIALTEEHIARLTAQQAPARLSAAQPRAAHGLTDHELRLAELVCRGATNREAAQQMFVSEKTVETMLSRIYRRVGIRSRTQLSRALTP
;
A
#
# COMPACT_ATOMS: atom_id res chain seq x y z
N ARG A 1 1.95 11.51 24.85
CA ARG A 1 2.47 10.17 24.40
C ARG A 1 1.46 9.49 23.46
N ALA A 2 1.83 8.48 22.65
CA ALA A 2 0.88 7.87 21.68
C ALA A 2 -0.30 7.12 22.34
N ASP A 3 -0.11 6.56 23.54
CA ASP A 3 -1.20 5.96 24.34
C ASP A 3 -2.21 6.98 24.85
N GLU A 4 -1.72 8.10 25.34
CA GLU A 4 -2.53 9.23 25.77
C GLU A 4 -3.37 9.79 24.62
N ALA A 5 -2.81 9.89 23.42
CA ALA A 5 -3.57 10.28 22.23
C ALA A 5 -4.72 9.30 21.91
N VAL A 6 -4.48 7.98 22.03
CA VAL A 6 -5.53 6.97 21.81
C VAL A 6 -6.61 7.07 22.88
N LYS A 7 -6.24 7.33 24.14
CA LYS A 7 -7.20 7.56 25.23
C LYS A 7 -8.08 8.77 24.94
N LEU A 8 -7.48 9.93 24.66
CA LEU A 8 -8.20 11.17 24.34
C LEU A 8 -9.14 11.00 23.14
N LEU A 9 -8.70 10.29 22.09
CA LEU A 9 -9.56 9.99 20.94
C LEU A 9 -10.69 9.02 21.30
N THR A 10 -10.50 8.11 22.24
CA THR A 10 -11.57 7.22 22.69
C THR A 10 -12.63 8.00 23.47
N ASP A 11 -12.18 8.85 24.41
CA ASP A 11 -13.06 9.69 25.22
C ASP A 11 -13.84 10.69 24.34
N ALA A 12 -13.18 11.31 23.35
CA ALA A 12 -13.83 12.22 22.41
C ALA A 12 -14.87 11.51 21.53
N ALA A 13 -14.62 10.28 21.09
CA ALA A 13 -15.59 9.52 20.30
C ALA A 13 -16.87 9.26 21.09
N HIS A 14 -16.74 8.85 22.36
CA HIS A 14 -17.90 8.66 23.24
C HIS A 14 -18.67 9.97 23.45
N GLY A 15 -17.97 11.08 23.73
CA GLY A 15 -18.63 12.38 23.90
C GLY A 15 -19.38 12.84 22.65
N PHE A 16 -18.83 12.64 21.45
CA PHE A 16 -19.53 12.98 20.20
C PHE A 16 -20.72 12.04 19.92
N ALA A 17 -20.62 10.76 20.30
CA ALA A 17 -21.73 9.83 20.19
C ALA A 17 -22.91 10.22 21.08
N GLU A 18 -22.64 10.58 22.35
CA GLU A 18 -23.65 11.06 23.30
C GLU A 18 -24.35 12.35 22.84
N LEU A 19 -23.58 13.24 22.20
CA LEU A 19 -24.09 14.49 21.63
C LEU A 19 -24.78 14.31 20.27
N GLY A 20 -24.81 13.10 19.71
CA GLY A 20 -25.38 12.82 18.38
C GLY A 20 -24.58 13.42 17.22
N LEU A 21 -23.34 13.86 17.45
CA LEU A 21 -22.45 14.47 16.46
C LEU A 21 -21.73 13.39 15.64
N ARG A 22 -22.50 12.61 14.89
CA ARG A 22 -22.04 11.40 14.18
C ARG A 22 -20.85 11.65 13.25
N VAL A 23 -20.80 12.78 12.54
CA VAL A 23 -19.66 13.09 11.66
C VAL A 23 -18.38 13.30 12.47
N GLU A 24 -18.45 13.96 13.62
CA GLU A 24 -17.28 14.20 14.49
C GLU A 24 -16.81 12.90 15.15
N GLU A 25 -17.73 12.07 15.62
CA GLU A 25 -17.43 10.71 16.10
C GLU A 25 -16.67 9.91 15.03
N GLY A 26 -17.16 9.88 13.78
CA GLY A 26 -16.51 9.21 12.67
C GLY A 26 -15.10 9.75 12.39
N ARG A 27 -14.91 11.08 12.42
CA ARG A 27 -13.59 11.74 12.23
C ARG A 27 -12.59 11.35 13.31
N VAL A 28 -13.05 11.19 14.55
CA VAL A 28 -12.24 10.73 15.67
C VAL A 28 -11.79 9.29 15.47
N HIS A 29 -12.70 8.38 15.10
CA HIS A 29 -12.35 6.99 14.78
C HIS A 29 -11.37 6.88 13.60
N LEU A 30 -11.58 7.69 12.55
CA LEU A 30 -10.67 7.78 11.41
C LEU A 30 -9.26 8.21 11.84
N THR A 31 -9.18 9.20 12.73
CA THR A 31 -7.91 9.71 13.28
C THR A 31 -7.23 8.68 14.19
N ARG A 32 -8.00 8.00 15.06
CA ARG A 32 -7.50 6.93 15.91
C ARG A 32 -6.86 5.81 15.09
N GLY A 33 -7.49 5.39 14.00
CA GLY A 33 -6.90 4.39 13.11
C GLY A 33 -5.57 4.84 12.49
N ARG A 34 -5.40 6.13 12.17
CA ARG A 34 -4.11 6.69 11.70
C ARG A 34 -3.04 6.64 12.79
N VAL A 35 -3.39 6.95 14.03
CA VAL A 35 -2.48 6.87 15.19
C VAL A 35 -2.07 5.42 15.42
N GLU A 36 -3.01 4.49 15.47
CA GLU A 36 -2.74 3.06 15.69
C GLU A 36 -1.87 2.46 14.57
N ARG A 37 -2.07 2.89 13.31
CA ARG A 37 -1.18 2.48 12.21
C ARG A 37 0.25 2.93 12.43
N ARG A 38 0.49 4.18 12.87
CA ARG A 38 1.84 4.69 13.19
C ARG A 38 2.49 3.90 14.32
N ARG A 39 1.69 3.40 15.26
CA ARG A 39 2.10 2.50 16.35
C ARG A 39 2.31 1.03 15.93
N ARG A 40 2.20 0.73 14.63
CA ARG A 40 2.27 -0.63 14.04
C ARG A 40 1.18 -1.59 14.54
N ARG A 41 0.11 -1.10 15.18
CA ARG A 41 -1.04 -1.88 15.64
C ARG A 41 -2.11 -2.00 14.56
N ARG A 42 -1.80 -2.76 13.50
CA ARG A 42 -2.64 -2.85 12.29
C ARG A 42 -4.07 -3.33 12.56
N ALA A 43 -4.24 -4.35 13.39
CA ALA A 43 -5.56 -4.89 13.72
C ALA A 43 -6.44 -3.83 14.39
N THR A 44 -5.89 -3.10 15.36
CA THR A 44 -6.59 -2.01 16.05
C THR A 44 -6.87 -0.83 15.13
N ALA A 45 -5.94 -0.50 14.23
CA ALA A 45 -6.13 0.52 13.21
C ALA A 45 -7.29 0.18 12.27
N ARG A 46 -7.35 -1.07 11.78
CA ARG A 46 -8.42 -1.58 10.93
C ARG A 46 -9.77 -1.47 11.62
N LYS A 47 -9.89 -2.00 12.85
CA LYS A 47 -11.12 -1.90 13.64
C LYS A 47 -11.59 -0.46 13.80
N SER A 48 -10.66 0.47 14.04
CA SER A 48 -11.00 1.88 14.20
C SER A 48 -11.55 2.49 12.90
N TRP A 49 -11.04 2.10 11.74
CA TRP A 49 -11.56 2.54 10.44
C TRP A 49 -12.87 1.86 10.05
N GLU A 50 -13.07 0.59 10.42
CA GLU A 50 -14.34 -0.11 10.24
C GLU A 50 -15.45 0.58 11.06
N THR A 51 -15.19 0.95 12.31
CA THR A 51 -16.13 1.76 13.10
C THR A 51 -16.39 3.13 12.47
N ALA A 52 -15.35 3.83 11.98
CA ALA A 52 -15.55 5.10 11.27
C ALA A 52 -16.46 4.94 10.05
N LEU A 53 -16.28 3.85 9.30
CA LEU A 53 -17.08 3.54 8.12
C LEU A 53 -18.55 3.32 8.48
N GLU A 54 -18.83 2.54 9.52
CA GLU A 54 -20.19 2.32 10.03
C GLU A 54 -20.86 3.65 10.43
N VAL A 55 -20.14 4.51 11.14
CA VAL A 55 -20.65 5.82 11.55
C VAL A 55 -20.96 6.70 10.35
N PHE A 56 -20.05 6.80 9.38
CA PHE A 56 -20.25 7.61 8.17
C PHE A 56 -21.34 7.04 7.25
N ALA A 57 -21.47 5.73 7.16
CA ALA A 57 -22.54 5.07 6.41
C ALA A 57 -23.91 5.38 7.00
N GLY A 58 -24.04 5.37 8.34
CA GLY A 58 -25.28 5.71 9.03
C GLY A 58 -25.78 7.13 8.76
N VAL A 59 -24.90 8.07 8.40
CA VAL A 59 -25.25 9.45 8.02
C VAL A 59 -25.01 9.76 6.54
N GLN A 60 -24.78 8.74 5.71
CA GLN A 60 -24.56 8.85 4.26
C GLN A 60 -23.46 9.85 3.86
N ALA A 61 -22.41 9.98 4.68
CA ALA A 61 -21.31 10.90 4.47
C ALA A 61 -20.33 10.37 3.41
N ARG A 62 -20.76 10.33 2.13
CA ARG A 62 -20.05 9.67 1.01
C ARG A 62 -18.57 10.01 0.87
N PRO A 63 -18.13 11.28 0.96
CA PRO A 63 -16.69 11.59 0.87
C PRO A 63 -15.87 10.95 1.99
N TRP A 64 -16.45 10.87 3.19
CA TRP A 64 -15.81 10.26 4.36
C TRP A 64 -15.81 8.73 4.30
N ILE A 65 -16.86 8.12 3.74
CA ILE A 65 -16.92 6.69 3.43
C ILE A 65 -15.77 6.33 2.47
N ALA A 66 -15.72 6.97 1.30
CA ALA A 66 -14.69 6.69 0.28
C ALA A 66 -13.26 6.89 0.82
N LEU A 67 -13.03 7.95 1.59
CA LEU A 67 -11.74 8.19 2.23
C LEU A 67 -11.36 7.06 3.19
N THR A 68 -12.32 6.57 3.99
CA THR A 68 -12.09 5.52 4.99
C THR A 68 -11.84 4.16 4.34
N GLU A 69 -12.59 3.82 3.30
CA GLU A 69 -12.38 2.62 2.47
C GLU A 69 -10.97 2.62 1.86
N GLU A 70 -10.48 3.76 1.39
CA GLU A 70 -9.13 3.91 0.85
C GLU A 70 -8.05 3.60 1.92
N HIS A 71 -8.26 4.00 3.19
CA HIS A 71 -7.35 3.64 4.29
C HIS A 71 -7.33 2.13 4.56
N ILE A 72 -8.50 1.48 4.59
CA ILE A 72 -8.62 0.03 4.78
C ILE A 72 -8.00 -0.73 3.61
N ALA A 73 -8.27 -0.30 2.37
CA ALA A 73 -7.71 -0.88 1.16
C ALA A 73 -6.18 -0.80 1.15
N ARG A 74 -5.61 0.37 1.47
CA ARG A 74 -4.14 0.53 1.58
C ARG A 74 -3.53 -0.37 2.65
N LEU A 75 -4.19 -0.53 3.80
CA LEU A 75 -3.70 -1.42 4.86
C LEU A 75 -3.75 -2.89 4.44
N THR A 76 -4.80 -3.28 3.71
CA THR A 76 -4.96 -4.64 3.17
C THR A 76 -3.94 -4.92 2.05
N ALA A 77 -3.70 -3.95 1.16
CA ALA A 77 -2.66 -4.04 0.14
C ALA A 77 -1.25 -4.16 0.73
N GLN A 78 -1.01 -3.59 1.92
CA GLN A 78 0.23 -3.77 2.69
C GLN A 78 0.31 -5.11 3.44
N GLN A 79 -0.82 -5.82 3.61
CA GLN A 79 -0.90 -7.16 4.22
C GLN A 79 -0.78 -8.29 3.20
N ALA A 80 -1.07 -8.02 1.93
CA ALA A 80 -0.70 -8.95 0.89
C ALA A 80 0.80 -9.27 1.09
N PRO A 81 1.22 -10.55 1.12
CA PRO A 81 2.63 -10.86 0.93
C PRO A 81 3.10 -10.09 -0.32
N ALA A 82 4.40 -9.93 -0.56
CA ALA A 82 4.90 -9.29 -1.79
C ALA A 82 4.51 -10.03 -3.11
N ARG A 83 3.39 -10.76 -3.14
CA ARG A 83 2.54 -11.08 -4.28
C ARG A 83 1.43 -10.02 -4.33
N LEU A 84 1.40 -9.19 -5.38
CA LEU A 84 0.27 -8.33 -5.79
C LEU A 84 0.26 -6.83 -5.40
N SER A 85 1.39 -6.18 -5.10
CA SER A 85 1.44 -4.71 -5.26
C SER A 85 1.76 -4.36 -6.72
N ALA A 86 0.71 -4.39 -7.53
CA ALA A 86 0.71 -4.05 -8.94
C ALA A 86 -0.53 -3.22 -9.26
N ALA A 87 -0.68 -2.09 -8.57
CA ALA A 87 -1.58 -1.01 -8.98
C ALA A 87 -0.72 0.15 -9.49
N GLN A 88 0.10 -0.16 -10.50
CA GLN A 88 0.57 0.76 -11.53
C GLN A 88 0.02 0.20 -12.83
N PRO A 89 -0.32 1.04 -13.83
CA PRO A 89 -0.82 0.55 -15.12
C PRO A 89 0.08 -0.58 -15.60
N ARG A 90 -0.49 -1.78 -15.73
CA ARG A 90 0.25 -2.96 -16.16
C ARG A 90 0.61 -2.74 -17.63
N ALA A 91 1.86 -2.40 -17.90
CA ALA A 91 2.42 -2.52 -19.23
C ALA A 91 2.57 -4.02 -19.58
N ALA A 92 2.92 -4.30 -20.85
CA ALA A 92 3.06 -5.65 -21.40
C ALA A 92 3.71 -6.64 -20.41
N HIS A 93 3.20 -7.87 -20.38
CA HIS A 93 3.64 -8.96 -19.48
C HIS A 93 3.36 -8.74 -17.98
N GLY A 94 2.55 -7.74 -17.64
CA GLY A 94 2.09 -7.52 -16.27
C GLY A 94 3.15 -6.93 -15.35
N LEU A 95 4.18 -6.27 -15.89
CA LEU A 95 5.22 -5.54 -15.15
C LEU A 95 4.79 -4.06 -14.93
N THR A 96 5.39 -3.39 -13.93
CA THR A 96 5.27 -1.92 -13.82
C THR A 96 6.24 -1.23 -14.78
N ASP A 97 6.02 0.05 -15.12
CA ASP A 97 6.94 0.81 -16.01
C ASP A 97 8.39 0.85 -15.51
N HIS A 98 8.57 0.82 -14.19
CA HIS A 98 9.90 0.78 -13.57
C HIS A 98 10.53 -0.62 -13.69
N GLU A 99 9.74 -1.68 -13.52
CA GLU A 99 10.18 -3.06 -13.73
C GLU A 99 10.47 -3.34 -15.21
N LEU A 100 9.64 -2.83 -16.12
CA LEU A 100 9.82 -2.96 -17.56
C LEU A 100 11.11 -2.28 -18.01
N ARG A 101 11.37 -1.03 -17.57
CA ARG A 101 12.64 -0.36 -17.86
C ARG A 101 13.85 -1.15 -17.39
N LEU A 102 13.82 -1.69 -16.16
CA LEU A 102 14.90 -2.55 -15.68
C LEU A 102 15.06 -3.80 -16.55
N ALA A 103 13.94 -4.43 -16.90
CA ALA A 103 13.94 -5.64 -17.72
C ALA A 103 14.49 -5.38 -19.13
N GLU A 104 14.11 -4.28 -19.77
CA GLU A 104 14.66 -3.84 -21.07
C GLU A 104 16.16 -3.60 -21.01
N LEU A 105 16.66 -2.88 -20.00
CA LEU A 105 18.10 -2.65 -19.82
C LEU A 105 18.87 -3.97 -19.70
N VAL A 106 18.32 -4.90 -18.93
CA VAL A 106 18.90 -6.22 -18.74
C VAL A 106 18.83 -7.06 -20.03
N CYS A 107 17.75 -6.97 -20.80
CA CYS A 107 17.62 -7.61 -22.11
C CYS A 107 18.60 -7.04 -23.15
N ARG A 108 18.93 -5.75 -23.07
CA ARG A 108 19.95 -5.09 -23.89
C ARG A 108 21.39 -5.40 -23.45
N GLY A 109 21.59 -6.19 -22.40
CA GLY A 109 22.92 -6.63 -21.95
C GLY A 109 23.48 -5.86 -20.75
N ALA A 110 22.78 -4.89 -20.17
CA ALA A 110 23.29 -4.11 -19.05
C ALA A 110 23.53 -4.97 -17.80
N THR A 111 24.70 -4.81 -17.17
CA THR A 111 25.01 -5.41 -15.86
C THR A 111 24.15 -4.79 -14.76
N ASN A 112 24.05 -5.45 -13.60
CA ASN A 112 23.30 -4.88 -12.46
C ASN A 112 23.84 -3.51 -12.04
N ARG A 113 25.16 -3.30 -12.18
CA ARG A 113 25.83 -2.03 -11.90
C ARG A 113 25.46 -0.93 -12.89
N GLU A 114 25.46 -1.23 -14.19
CA GLU A 114 25.06 -0.26 -15.22
C GLU A 114 23.57 0.08 -15.11
N ALA A 115 22.72 -0.91 -14.87
CA ALA A 115 21.30 -0.68 -14.64
C ALA A 115 21.05 0.14 -13.37
N ALA A 116 21.80 -0.12 -12.29
CA ALA A 116 21.74 0.65 -11.05
C ALA A 116 22.08 2.14 -11.29
N GLN A 117 23.13 2.41 -12.08
CA GLN A 117 23.53 3.76 -12.46
C GLN A 117 22.46 4.46 -13.30
N GLN A 118 21.94 3.80 -14.33
CA GLN A 118 20.93 4.38 -15.22
C GLN A 118 19.58 4.61 -14.54
N MET A 119 19.26 3.81 -13.51
CA MET A 119 18.02 3.90 -12.74
C MET A 119 18.17 4.67 -11.42
N PHE A 120 19.36 5.19 -11.10
CA PHE A 120 19.66 5.91 -9.85
C PHE A 120 19.30 5.12 -8.58
N VAL A 121 19.58 3.82 -8.55
CA VAL A 121 19.35 2.92 -7.41
C VAL A 121 20.62 2.15 -7.05
N SER A 122 20.63 1.45 -5.91
CA SER A 122 21.76 0.58 -5.55
C SER A 122 21.74 -0.73 -6.34
N GLU A 123 22.90 -1.36 -6.53
CA GLU A 123 23.00 -2.70 -7.12
C GLU A 123 22.14 -3.71 -6.33
N LYS A 124 22.07 -3.58 -5.01
CA LYS A 124 21.24 -4.45 -4.16
C LYS A 124 19.75 -4.28 -4.43
N THR A 125 19.34 -3.04 -4.73
CA THR A 125 17.97 -2.72 -5.14
C THR A 125 17.65 -3.38 -6.48
N VAL A 126 18.59 -3.34 -7.44
CA VAL A 126 18.46 -4.00 -8.75
C VAL A 126 18.31 -5.51 -8.60
N GLU A 127 19.14 -6.18 -7.80
CA GLU A 127 19.02 -7.62 -7.53
C GLU A 127 17.64 -8.01 -6.97
N THR A 128 17.17 -7.20 -6.03
CA THR A 128 15.87 -7.40 -5.38
C THR A 128 14.73 -7.19 -6.38
N MET A 129 14.83 -6.18 -7.24
CA MET A 129 13.85 -5.91 -8.29
C MET A 129 13.84 -7.03 -9.34
N LEU A 130 15.00 -7.51 -9.80
CA LEU A 130 15.09 -8.63 -10.75
C LEU A 130 14.50 -9.92 -10.18
N SER A 131 14.78 -10.22 -8.91
CA SER A 131 14.19 -11.38 -8.23
C SER A 131 12.66 -11.31 -8.21
N ARG A 132 12.09 -10.12 -8.04
CA ARG A 132 10.64 -9.90 -8.10
C ARG A 132 10.11 -10.04 -9.52
N ILE A 133 10.80 -9.48 -10.52
CA ILE A 133 10.45 -9.59 -11.95
C ILE A 133 10.43 -11.05 -12.37
N TYR A 134 11.47 -11.82 -12.06
CA TYR A 134 11.56 -13.25 -12.39
C TYR A 134 10.39 -14.04 -11.81
N ARG A 135 10.10 -13.84 -10.52
CA ARG A 135 8.95 -14.47 -9.86
C ARG A 135 7.62 -14.07 -10.49
N ARG A 136 7.49 -12.83 -10.97
CA ARG A 136 6.26 -12.26 -11.53
C ARG A 136 5.98 -12.75 -12.94
N VAL A 137 7.02 -12.90 -13.76
CA VAL A 137 6.93 -13.44 -15.13
C VAL A 137 7.02 -14.97 -15.16
N GLY A 138 7.31 -15.61 -14.01
CA GLY A 138 7.35 -17.07 -13.89
C GLY A 138 8.65 -17.71 -14.41
N ILE A 139 9.72 -16.92 -14.51
CA ILE A 139 11.02 -17.32 -15.04
C ILE A 139 12.06 -17.40 -13.93
N ARG A 140 13.19 -18.05 -14.21
CA ARG A 140 14.27 -18.26 -13.24
C ARG A 140 15.63 -17.73 -13.71
N SER A 141 15.73 -17.23 -14.94
CA SER A 141 17.00 -16.77 -15.49
C SER A 141 16.87 -15.52 -16.36
N ARG A 142 17.98 -14.77 -16.42
CA ARG A 142 18.17 -13.62 -17.31
C ARG A 142 17.93 -13.97 -18.78
N THR A 143 18.34 -15.16 -19.21
CA THR A 143 18.14 -15.66 -20.58
C THR A 143 16.67 -15.99 -20.87
N GLN A 144 15.90 -16.40 -19.86
CA GLN A 144 14.45 -16.56 -20.00
C GLN A 144 13.72 -15.21 -20.06
N LEU A 145 14.27 -14.17 -19.42
CA LEU A 145 13.70 -12.81 -19.47
C LEU A 145 13.82 -12.22 -20.88
N SER A 146 14.99 -12.35 -21.53
CA SER A 146 15.17 -11.90 -22.91
C SER A 146 14.24 -12.61 -23.89
N ARG A 147 14.03 -13.91 -23.71
CA ARG A 147 13.06 -14.70 -24.51
C ARG A 147 11.60 -14.36 -24.23
N ALA A 148 11.26 -13.83 -23.06
CA ALA A 148 9.88 -13.49 -22.71
C ALA A 148 9.47 -12.07 -23.17
N LEU A 149 10.45 -11.17 -23.36
CA LEU A 149 10.25 -9.79 -23.78
C LEU A 149 10.52 -9.54 -25.27
N THR A 150 11.14 -10.51 -25.95
CA THR A 150 11.30 -10.50 -27.41
C THR A 150 10.23 -11.44 -27.98
N PRO A 151 9.35 -10.99 -28.90
CA PRO A 151 8.37 -11.87 -29.53
C PRO A 151 9.00 -13.00 -30.34
#